data_AF-A0A5E6RU01-F1
#
_entry.id   AF-A0A5E6RU01-F1
#
_cell.length_a   1.000
_cell.length_b   1.000
_cell.length_c   1.000
_cell.angle_alpha   90.00
_cell.angle_beta   90.00
_cell.angle_gamma   90.00
#
_symmetry.space_group_name_H-M   'P 1'
#
loop_
_entity.id
_entity.type
_entity.pdbx_description
1 polymer ?
#
loop_
_entity_poly.entity_id
_entity_poly.type
_entity_poly.pdbx_seq_one_letter_code
_entity_poly.pdbx_strand_id
1 'polypeptide(L)'
;MQFAVALIEYLISGIIASIWVLAIITNYIKLPLDSIKDYKEIFVIVYFPVAYILGIYVDTTSSFLIRRIKELGCMLGSYKPCSRIIKFFLPAYVFLVGKAKPDSYERSAEVLAHSIPDAVRTMEAYVSRDRIARGAALNAFAGATTAFFYAPSEIMTPVLVGCLLMLAYSLLMYKRLRRLSSRFKKVVISKIKK
;
A
#
# COMPACT_ATOMS: atom_id res chain seq x y z
N MET A 1 -8.21 18.15 11.21
CA MET A 1 -7.22 17.91 10.13
C MET A 1 -7.08 16.44 9.72
N GLN A 2 -7.33 15.46 10.61
CA GLN A 2 -7.20 14.02 10.33
C GLN A 2 -8.10 13.49 9.20
N PHE A 3 -9.36 13.94 9.15
CA PHE A 3 -10.30 13.55 8.09
C PHE A 3 -9.85 13.99 6.70
N ALA A 4 -9.24 15.18 6.58
CA ALA A 4 -8.74 15.69 5.30
C ALA A 4 -7.55 14.88 4.77
N VAL A 5 -6.63 14.47 5.66
CA VAL A 5 -5.47 13.65 5.27
C VAL A 5 -5.91 12.26 4.81
N ALA A 6 -6.79 11.61 5.58
CA ALA A 6 -7.35 10.32 5.17
C ALA A 6 -8.15 10.44 3.86
N LEU A 7 -8.87 11.55 3.65
CA LEU A 7 -9.59 11.80 2.42
C LEU A 7 -8.66 11.88 1.21
N ILE A 8 -7.56 12.63 1.32
CA ILE A 8 -6.55 12.73 0.27
C ILE A 8 -5.89 11.36 0.00
N GLU A 9 -5.57 10.59 1.04
CA GLU A 9 -4.99 9.25 0.89
C GLU A 9 -5.89 8.31 0.07
N TYR A 10 -7.17 8.25 0.43
CA TYR A 10 -8.15 7.44 -0.29
C TYR A 10 -8.36 7.95 -1.71
N LEU A 11 -8.43 9.27 -1.89
CA LEU A 11 -8.59 9.84 -3.22
C LEU A 11 -7.41 9.50 -4.14
N ILE A 12 -6.17 9.63 -3.67
CA ILE A 12 -4.98 9.25 -4.45
C ILE A 12 -5.02 7.77 -4.79
N SER A 13 -5.26 6.90 -3.80
CA SER A 13 -5.33 5.46 -4.03
C SER A 13 -6.43 5.09 -5.03
N GLY A 14 -7.55 5.81 -4.98
CA GLY A 14 -8.70 5.66 -5.85
C GLY A 14 -8.49 6.13 -7.29
N ILE A 15 -7.83 7.28 -7.47
CA ILE A 15 -7.45 7.80 -8.79
C ILE A 15 -6.46 6.84 -9.47
N ILE A 16 -5.54 6.23 -8.71
CA ILE A 16 -4.65 5.22 -9.28
C ILE A 16 -5.45 3.96 -9.63
N ALA A 17 -6.43 3.60 -8.79
CA ALA A 17 -7.26 2.43 -9.02
C ALA A 17 -8.14 2.56 -10.27
N SER A 18 -8.70 3.75 -10.50
CA SER A 18 -9.53 4.02 -11.67
C SER A 18 -8.78 3.83 -12.98
N ILE A 19 -7.45 3.96 -13.02
CA ILE A 19 -6.67 3.75 -14.25
C ILE A 19 -6.79 2.31 -14.75
N TRP A 20 -6.54 1.33 -13.88
CA TRP A 20 -6.62 -0.08 -14.29
C TRP A 20 -8.08 -0.54 -14.42
N VAL A 21 -9.02 0.00 -13.64
CA VAL A 21 -10.46 -0.25 -13.84
C VAL A 21 -10.91 0.27 -15.21
N LEU A 22 -10.52 1.50 -15.56
CA LEU A 22 -10.86 2.11 -16.85
C LEU A 22 -10.27 1.31 -18.00
N ALA A 23 -9.01 0.88 -17.89
CA ALA A 23 -8.37 0.03 -18.89
C ALA A 23 -9.14 -1.28 -19.13
N ILE A 24 -9.70 -1.89 -18.08
CA ILE A 24 -10.58 -3.06 -18.23
C ILE A 24 -11.88 -2.65 -18.94
N ILE A 25 -12.57 -1.62 -18.47
CA ILE A 25 -13.88 -1.21 -19.02
C ILE A 25 -13.78 -0.83 -20.49
N THR A 26 -12.75 -0.07 -20.89
CA THR A 26 -12.58 0.39 -22.27
C THR A 26 -12.38 -0.75 -23.27
N ASN A 27 -11.93 -1.93 -22.80
CA ASN A 27 -11.84 -3.13 -23.64
C ASN A 27 -13.22 -3.76 -23.93
N TYR A 28 -14.21 -3.56 -23.07
CA TYR A 28 -15.57 -4.11 -23.24
C TYR A 28 -16.58 -3.09 -23.74
N ILE A 29 -16.40 -1.81 -23.40
CA ILE A 29 -17.32 -0.71 -23.70
C ILE A 29 -16.52 0.44 -24.30
N LYS A 30 -16.89 0.87 -25.51
CA LYS A 30 -16.34 2.09 -26.11
C LYS A 30 -16.88 3.31 -25.36
N LEU A 31 -16.09 3.81 -24.41
CA LEU A 31 -16.41 5.03 -23.68
C LEU A 31 -16.09 6.25 -24.55
N PRO A 32 -16.99 7.25 -24.64
CA PRO A 32 -16.76 8.48 -25.42
C PRO A 32 -15.81 9.43 -24.68
N LEU A 33 -14.56 9.00 -24.45
CA LEU A 33 -13.55 9.76 -23.71
C LEU A 33 -13.24 11.13 -24.35
N ASP A 34 -13.51 11.27 -25.65
CA ASP A 34 -13.28 12.52 -26.40
C ASP A 34 -14.26 13.64 -26.00
N SER A 35 -15.46 13.29 -25.54
CA SER A 35 -16.51 14.23 -25.10
C SER A 35 -16.35 14.74 -23.66
N ILE A 36 -15.33 14.27 -22.92
CA ILE A 36 -15.11 14.66 -21.51
C ILE A 36 -14.87 16.17 -21.37
N LYS A 37 -14.33 16.82 -22.41
CA LYS A 37 -14.04 18.27 -22.39
C LYS A 37 -15.29 19.13 -22.22
N ASP A 38 -16.46 18.63 -22.63
CA ASP A 38 -17.71 19.37 -22.61
C ASP A 38 -18.44 19.24 -21.25
N TYR A 39 -18.09 18.22 -20.45
CA TYR A 39 -18.75 17.88 -19.18
C TYR A 39 -17.81 17.89 -17.97
N LYS A 40 -16.77 18.74 -17.99
CA LYS A 40 -15.71 18.75 -16.96
C LYS A 40 -16.24 18.85 -15.53
N GLU A 41 -17.27 19.66 -15.30
CA GLU A 41 -17.85 19.87 -13.96
C GLU A 41 -18.60 18.64 -13.47
N ILE A 42 -19.43 18.03 -14.33
CA ILE A 42 -20.17 16.81 -14.01
C ILE A 42 -19.19 15.64 -13.81
N PHE A 43 -18.14 15.58 -14.63
CA PHE A 43 -17.07 14.60 -14.46
C PHE A 43 -16.43 14.75 -13.09
N VAL A 44 -16.05 15.95 -12.66
CA VAL A 44 -15.44 16.19 -11.33
C VAL A 44 -16.38 15.79 -10.19
N ILE A 45 -17.66 16.18 -10.27
CA ILE A 45 -18.67 15.93 -9.23
C ILE A 45 -18.93 14.43 -9.05
N VAL A 46 -18.93 13.64 -10.13
CA VAL A 46 -19.19 12.19 -10.07
C VAL A 46 -17.91 11.39 -9.84
N TYR A 47 -16.82 11.77 -10.50
CA TYR A 47 -15.56 11.01 -10.48
C TYR A 47 -14.90 11.04 -9.10
N PHE A 48 -14.84 12.18 -8.42
CA PHE A 48 -14.16 12.24 -7.12
C PHE A 48 -14.81 11.38 -6.04
N PRO A 49 -16.15 11.36 -5.86
CA PRO A 49 -16.81 10.41 -4.96
C PRO A 49 -16.54 8.95 -5.34
N VAL A 50 -16.60 8.60 -6.62
CA VAL A 50 -16.34 7.23 -7.09
C VAL A 50 -14.89 6.83 -6.83
N ALA A 51 -13.93 7.70 -7.17
CA ALA A 51 -12.51 7.48 -6.89
C ALA A 51 -12.27 7.33 -5.39
N TYR A 52 -12.86 8.19 -4.56
CA TYR A 52 -12.76 8.10 -3.11
C TYR A 52 -13.24 6.73 -2.57
N ILE A 53 -14.41 6.27 -3.02
CA ILE A 53 -14.96 4.96 -2.66
C ILE A 53 -14.03 3.82 -3.13
N LEU A 54 -13.53 3.89 -4.36
CA LEU A 54 -12.54 2.93 -4.87
C LEU A 54 -11.28 2.89 -3.99
N GLY A 55 -10.81 4.05 -3.53
CA GLY A 55 -9.68 4.15 -2.60
C GLY A 55 -9.92 3.38 -1.29
N ILE A 56 -11.12 3.49 -0.72
CA ILE A 56 -11.50 2.73 0.49
C ILE A 56 -11.53 1.23 0.19
N TYR A 57 -12.05 0.82 -0.97
CA TYR A 57 -12.05 -0.59 -1.37
C TYR A 57 -10.64 -1.14 -1.55
N VAL A 58 -9.73 -0.38 -2.17
CA VAL A 58 -8.32 -0.77 -2.30
C VAL A 58 -7.67 -0.90 -0.94
N ASP A 59 -7.92 0.04 -0.01
CA ASP A 59 -7.38 -0.04 1.33
C ASP A 59 -7.85 -1.28 2.09
N THR A 60 -9.17 -1.49 2.13
CA THR A 60 -9.78 -2.63 2.83
C THR A 60 -9.34 -3.97 2.23
N THR A 61 -9.33 -4.08 0.90
CA THR A 61 -8.91 -5.28 0.17
C THR A 61 -7.42 -5.56 0.39
N SER A 62 -6.56 -4.54 0.33
CA SER A 62 -5.12 -4.72 0.54
C SER A 62 -4.83 -5.20 1.96
N SER A 63 -5.52 -4.65 2.96
CA SER A 63 -5.41 -5.07 4.36
C SER A 63 -5.86 -6.52 4.55
N PHE A 64 -6.99 -6.90 3.94
CA PHE A 64 -7.51 -8.27 3.96
C PHE A 64 -6.53 -9.26 3.31
N LEU A 65 -6.06 -8.97 2.10
CA LEU A 65 -5.14 -9.84 1.36
C LEU A 65 -3.82 -10.02 2.10
N ILE A 66 -3.22 -8.94 2.60
CA ILE A 66 -1.97 -9.03 3.35
C ILE A 66 -2.14 -9.87 4.62
N ARG A 67 -3.29 -9.77 5.31
CA ARG A 67 -3.58 -10.60 6.48
C ARG A 67 -3.68 -12.08 6.10
N ARG A 68 -4.41 -12.40 5.02
CA ARG A 68 -4.57 -13.78 4.53
C ARG A 68 -3.25 -14.38 4.03
N ILE A 69 -2.45 -13.62 3.28
CA ILE A 69 -1.12 -14.06 2.83
C ILE A 69 -0.22 -14.38 4.03
N LYS A 70 -0.30 -13.59 5.11
CA LYS A 70 0.46 -13.87 6.33
C LYS A 70 -0.01 -15.17 7.01
N GLU A 71 -1.32 -15.38 7.12
CA GLU A 71 -1.90 -16.61 7.69
C GLU A 71 -1.49 -17.85 6.88
N LEU A 72 -1.63 -17.77 5.55
CA LEU A 72 -1.20 -18.83 4.63
C LEU A 72 0.31 -19.07 4.70
N GLY A 73 1.12 -18.00 4.79
CA GLY A 73 2.57 -18.11 4.94
C GLY A 73 2.99 -18.81 6.24
N CYS A 74 2.26 -18.62 7.33
CA CYS A 74 2.49 -19.36 8.58
C CYS A 74 2.12 -20.85 8.43
N MET A 75 1.04 -21.17 7.70
CA MET A 75 0.68 -22.56 7.40
C MET A 75 1.69 -23.24 6.47
N LEU A 76 2.07 -22.58 5.37
CA LEU A 76 3.07 -23.08 4.40
C LEU A 76 4.49 -23.14 4.99
N GLY A 77 4.82 -22.28 5.95
CA GLY A 77 6.11 -22.33 6.67
C GLY A 77 6.30 -23.61 7.47
N SER A 78 5.21 -24.30 7.83
CA SER A 78 5.24 -25.63 8.45
C SER A 78 5.55 -26.74 7.45
N TYR A 79 5.52 -26.45 6.14
CA TYR A 79 5.84 -27.39 5.06
C TYR A 79 7.33 -27.35 4.72
N LYS A 80 8.04 -28.47 4.95
CA LYS A 80 9.50 -28.61 4.80
C LYS A 80 10.11 -28.04 3.51
N PRO A 81 9.57 -28.29 2.29
CA PRO A 81 10.21 -27.79 1.06
C PRO A 81 10.12 -26.26 0.92
N CYS A 82 9.02 -25.65 1.33
CA CYS A 82 8.82 -24.20 1.25
C CYS A 82 9.76 -23.45 2.21
N SER A 83 10.09 -24.07 3.36
CA SER A 83 11.01 -23.50 4.35
C SER A 83 12.45 -23.32 3.83
N ARG A 84 12.92 -24.18 2.91
CA ARG A 84 14.27 -24.07 2.32
C ARG A 84 14.39 -22.89 1.38
N ILE A 85 13.37 -22.68 0.53
CA ILE A 85 13.32 -21.55 -0.41
C ILE A 85 13.30 -20.22 0.35
N ILE A 86 12.46 -20.12 1.38
CA ILE A 86 12.39 -18.91 2.21
C ILE A 86 13.73 -18.62 2.89
N LYS A 87 14.42 -19.64 3.42
CA LYS A 87 15.75 -19.49 4.04
C LYS A 87 16.82 -19.05 3.05
N PHE A 88 16.72 -19.45 1.79
CA PHE A 88 17.65 -19.05 0.73
C PHE A 88 17.49 -17.58 0.34
N PHE A 89 16.25 -17.08 0.25
CA PHE A 89 15.98 -15.67 -0.08
C PHE A 89 16.08 -14.72 1.13
N LEU A 90 16.05 -15.23 2.36
CA LEU A 90 16.17 -14.44 3.58
C LEU A 90 17.46 -13.58 3.66
N PRO A 91 18.67 -14.11 3.39
CA PRO A 91 19.89 -13.29 3.45
C PRO A 91 19.92 -12.19 2.38
N ALA A 92 19.47 -12.48 1.15
CA ALA A 92 19.34 -11.47 0.09
C ALA A 92 18.34 -10.37 0.50
N TYR A 93 17.22 -10.76 1.12
CA TYR A 93 16.23 -9.82 1.65
C TYR A 93 16.80 -8.95 2.78
N VAL A 94 17.54 -9.52 3.73
CA VAL A 94 18.16 -8.77 4.85
C VAL A 94 19.24 -7.82 4.34
N PHE A 95 19.99 -8.20 3.31
CA PHE A 95 20.96 -7.33 2.65
C PHE A 95 20.28 -6.11 2.00
N LEU A 96 19.21 -6.34 1.24
CA LEU A 96 18.52 -5.30 0.47
C LEU A 96 17.68 -4.35 1.35
N VAL A 97 17.08 -4.87 2.41
CA VAL A 97 16.24 -4.09 3.34
C VAL A 97 17.05 -3.47 4.48
N GLY A 98 18.27 -3.96 4.71
CA GLY A 98 19.12 -3.59 5.82
C GLY A 98 18.66 -4.18 7.17
N LYS A 99 19.60 -4.29 8.11
CA LYS A 99 19.28 -4.55 9.51
C LYS A 99 18.70 -3.28 10.12
N ALA A 100 17.58 -3.41 10.84
CA ALA A 100 16.94 -2.29 11.50
C ALA A 100 17.91 -1.68 12.53
N LYS A 101 18.24 -0.39 12.41
CA LYS A 101 18.93 0.34 13.49
C LYS A 101 18.00 0.34 14.71
N PRO A 102 18.39 -0.27 15.84
CA PRO A 102 17.52 -0.37 17.02
C PRO A 102 17.34 1.00 17.69
N ASP A 103 18.39 1.82 17.77
CA ASP A 103 18.45 2.88 18.77
C ASP A 103 17.73 4.19 18.42
N SER A 104 17.64 4.59 17.15
CA SER A 104 17.15 5.95 16.84
C SER A 104 15.64 6.09 17.06
N TYR A 105 14.87 5.06 16.73
CA TYR A 105 13.40 5.11 16.81
C TYR A 105 12.89 4.93 18.23
N GLU A 106 13.59 4.14 19.03
CA GLU A 106 13.24 3.95 20.44
C GLU A 106 13.48 5.25 21.21
N ARG A 107 14.61 5.93 20.99
CA ARG A 107 14.86 7.27 21.56
C ARG A 107 13.81 8.31 21.15
N SER A 108 13.45 8.40 19.86
CA SER A 108 12.39 9.33 19.44
C SER A 108 11.03 8.98 20.05
N ALA A 109 10.71 7.69 20.19
CA ALA A 109 9.48 7.23 20.85
C ALA A 109 9.48 7.57 22.34
N GLU A 110 10.63 7.46 23.01
CA GLU A 110 10.77 7.83 24.42
C GLU A 110 10.58 9.33 24.64
N VAL A 111 11.20 10.17 23.81
CA VAL A 111 11.03 11.64 23.89
C VAL A 111 9.56 12.02 23.66
N LEU A 112 8.94 11.47 22.61
CA LEU A 112 7.54 11.79 22.26
C LEU A 112 6.53 11.19 23.25
N ALA A 113 6.88 10.14 24.00
CA ALA A 113 5.97 9.58 25.00
C ALA A 113 5.65 10.55 26.13
N HIS A 114 6.50 11.57 26.36
CA HIS A 114 6.24 12.62 27.34
C HIS A 114 5.15 13.60 26.89
N SER A 115 4.87 13.71 25.58
CA SER A 115 3.75 14.49 25.04
C SER A 115 2.75 13.58 24.32
N ILE A 116 1.72 13.14 25.06
CA ILE A 116 0.60 12.34 24.53
C ILE A 116 0.07 12.85 23.18
N PRO A 117 -0.21 14.15 22.97
CA PRO A 117 -0.72 14.63 21.68
C PRO A 117 0.26 14.41 20.52
N ASP A 118 1.57 14.59 20.71
CA ASP A 118 2.55 14.39 19.64
C ASP A 118 2.81 12.90 19.38
N ALA A 119 2.77 12.08 20.43
CA ALA A 119 2.82 10.63 20.29
C ALA A 119 1.65 10.10 19.45
N VAL A 120 0.43 10.55 19.71
CA VAL A 120 -0.77 10.18 18.94
C VAL A 120 -0.63 10.64 17.49
N ARG A 121 -0.25 11.91 17.26
CA ARG A 121 -0.06 12.45 15.90
C ARG A 121 0.98 11.66 15.10
N THR A 122 2.07 11.24 15.75
CA THR A 122 3.13 10.45 15.12
C THR A 122 2.66 9.02 14.83
N MET A 123 1.90 8.40 15.73
CA MET A 123 1.26 7.10 15.49
C MET A 123 0.32 7.15 14.28
N GLU A 124 -0.50 8.18 14.19
CA GLU A 124 -1.42 8.38 13.05
C GLU A 124 -0.66 8.53 11.74
N ALA A 125 0.42 9.32 11.72
CA ALA A 125 1.28 9.47 10.55
C ALA A 125 1.90 8.13 10.11
N TYR A 126 2.26 7.24 11.04
CA TYR A 126 2.74 5.91 10.68
C TYR A 126 1.65 5.00 10.12
N VAL A 127 0.42 5.07 10.68
CA VAL A 127 -0.73 4.30 10.16
C VAL A 127 -1.12 4.77 8.75
N SER A 128 -1.11 6.08 8.52
CA SER A 128 -1.28 6.71 7.21
C SER A 128 -0.28 6.17 6.18
N ARG A 129 1.02 6.19 6.50
CA ARG A 129 2.07 5.68 5.59
C ARG A 129 1.94 4.19 5.31
N ASP A 130 1.55 3.40 6.32
CA ASP A 130 1.26 1.97 6.15
C ASP A 130 0.12 1.74 5.15
N ARG A 131 -0.95 2.55 5.26
CA ARG A 131 -2.10 2.54 4.36
C ARG A 131 -1.72 2.85 2.91
N ILE A 132 -0.92 3.89 2.69
CA ILE A 132 -0.45 4.25 1.35
C ILE A 132 0.39 3.12 0.75
N ALA A 133 1.33 2.56 1.53
CA ALA A 133 2.22 1.50 1.04
C ALA A 133 1.45 0.21 0.66
N ARG A 134 0.44 -0.19 1.44
CA ARG A 134 -0.40 -1.35 1.10
C ARG A 134 -1.33 -1.09 -0.08
N GLY A 135 -1.91 0.10 -0.17
CA GLY A 135 -2.73 0.51 -1.31
C GLY A 135 -1.93 0.56 -2.61
N ALA A 136 -0.72 1.12 -2.56
CA ALA A 136 0.21 1.13 -3.68
C ALA A 136 0.61 -0.28 -4.12
N ALA A 137 0.85 -1.20 -3.18
CA ALA A 137 1.13 -2.60 -3.51
C ALA A 137 -0.05 -3.25 -4.25
N LEU A 138 -1.28 -3.09 -3.76
CA LEU A 138 -2.46 -3.66 -4.43
C LEU A 138 -2.69 -3.05 -5.81
N ASN A 139 -2.57 -1.73 -5.94
CA ASN A 139 -2.70 -1.04 -7.22
C ASN A 139 -1.63 -1.47 -8.23
N ALA A 140 -0.37 -1.62 -7.79
CA ALA A 140 0.69 -2.12 -8.65
C ALA A 140 0.46 -3.57 -9.08
N PHE A 141 -0.07 -4.42 -8.18
CA PHE A 141 -0.45 -5.78 -8.51
C PHE A 141 -1.58 -5.82 -9.54
N ALA A 142 -2.68 -5.11 -9.28
CA ALA A 142 -3.82 -5.03 -10.20
C ALA A 142 -3.42 -4.43 -11.56
N GLY A 143 -2.55 -3.41 -11.55
CA GLY A 143 -1.95 -2.83 -12.75
C GLY A 143 -1.12 -3.83 -13.55
N ALA A 144 -0.27 -4.62 -12.89
CA ALA A 144 0.49 -5.70 -13.53
C ALA A 144 -0.42 -6.75 -14.16
N THR A 145 -1.45 -7.21 -13.43
CA THR A 145 -2.44 -8.16 -13.95
C THR A 145 -3.18 -7.58 -15.15
N THR A 146 -3.62 -6.33 -15.05
CA THR A 146 -4.35 -5.66 -16.13
C THR A 146 -3.48 -5.49 -17.37
N ALA A 147 -2.21 -5.07 -17.18
CA ALA A 147 -1.26 -4.94 -18.28
C ALA A 147 -1.02 -6.27 -18.99
N PHE A 148 -0.88 -7.37 -18.24
CA PHE A 148 -0.67 -8.70 -18.80
C PHE A 148 -1.83 -9.16 -19.72
N PHE A 149 -3.07 -8.84 -19.36
CA PHE A 149 -4.25 -9.28 -20.13
C PHE A 149 -4.69 -8.31 -21.21
N TYR A 150 -4.49 -7.01 -21.02
CA TYR A 150 -5.17 -5.97 -21.80
C TYR A 150 -4.22 -4.97 -22.47
N ALA A 151 -2.92 -4.95 -22.15
CA ALA A 151 -2.01 -4.01 -22.79
C ALA A 151 -1.61 -4.51 -24.21
N PRO A 152 -1.48 -3.59 -25.19
CA PRO A 152 -0.89 -3.90 -26.49
C PRO A 152 0.52 -4.50 -26.34
N SER A 153 0.88 -5.41 -27.25
CA SER A 153 2.14 -6.16 -27.20
C SER A 153 3.39 -5.28 -27.09
N GLU A 154 3.37 -4.10 -27.70
CA GLU A 154 4.48 -3.14 -27.70
C GLU A 154 4.77 -2.55 -26.31
N ILE A 155 3.72 -2.29 -25.51
CA ILE A 155 3.84 -1.64 -24.18
C ILE A 155 3.62 -2.61 -23.02
N MET A 156 3.14 -3.82 -23.29
CA MET A 156 2.84 -4.83 -22.28
C MET A 156 4.05 -5.09 -21.38
N THR A 157 5.20 -5.45 -21.96
CA THR A 157 6.41 -5.80 -21.23
C THR A 157 6.92 -4.67 -20.33
N PRO A 158 7.13 -3.42 -20.81
CA PRO A 158 7.62 -2.35 -19.95
C PRO A 158 6.62 -1.98 -18.84
N VAL A 159 5.31 -1.95 -19.13
CA VAL A 159 4.29 -1.65 -18.11
C VAL A 159 4.22 -2.75 -17.06
N LEU A 160 4.25 -4.01 -17.48
CA LEU A 160 4.25 -5.16 -16.57
C LEU A 160 5.46 -5.15 -15.64
N VAL A 161 6.67 -4.98 -16.20
CA VAL A 161 7.91 -4.93 -15.42
C VAL A 161 7.89 -3.75 -14.45
N GLY A 162 7.48 -2.56 -14.90
CA GLY A 162 7.33 -1.38 -14.05
C GLY A 162 6.37 -1.62 -12.88
N CYS A 163 5.20 -2.21 -13.15
CA CYS A 163 4.23 -2.55 -12.12
C CYS A 163 4.76 -3.60 -11.12
N LEU A 164 5.49 -4.62 -11.59
CA LEU A 164 6.10 -5.64 -10.73
C LEU A 164 7.21 -5.06 -9.83
N LEU A 165 8.03 -4.15 -10.36
CA LEU A 165 9.05 -3.44 -9.58
C LEU A 165 8.40 -2.56 -8.49
N MET A 166 7.35 -1.82 -8.85
CA MET A 166 6.58 -1.00 -7.91
C MET A 166 5.88 -1.85 -6.85
N LEU A 167 5.35 -3.02 -7.22
CA LEU A 167 4.78 -3.99 -6.29
C LEU A 167 5.83 -4.46 -5.29
N ALA A 168 6.99 -4.91 -5.76
CA ALA A 168 8.08 -5.37 -4.91
C ALA A 168 8.51 -4.26 -3.94
N TYR A 169 8.77 -3.06 -4.45
CA TYR A 169 9.15 -1.90 -3.65
C TYR A 169 8.09 -1.56 -2.59
N SER A 170 6.81 -1.52 -2.97
CA SER A 170 5.70 -1.19 -2.07
C SER A 170 5.56 -2.23 -0.94
N LEU A 171 5.75 -3.53 -1.24
CA LEU A 171 5.75 -4.58 -0.23
C LEU A 171 6.95 -4.47 0.74
N LEU A 172 8.13 -4.09 0.24
CA LEU A 172 9.30 -3.84 1.09
C LEU A 172 9.05 -2.65 2.02
N MET A 173 8.51 -1.55 1.49
CA MET A 173 8.19 -0.36 2.27
C MET A 173 7.09 -0.62 3.29
N TYR A 174 6.03 -1.33 2.92
CA TYR A 174 5.00 -1.79 3.84
C TYR A 174 5.61 -2.57 5.03
N LYS A 175 6.44 -3.59 4.76
CA LYS A 175 7.10 -4.37 5.81
C LYS A 175 8.01 -3.51 6.70
N ARG A 176 8.69 -2.52 6.15
CA ARG A 176 9.53 -1.58 6.91
C ARG A 176 8.67 -0.67 7.80
N LEU A 177 7.66 -0.02 7.24
CA LEU A 177 6.78 0.92 7.93
C LEU A 177 5.97 0.22 9.04
N ARG A 178 5.44 -0.97 8.78
CA ARG A 178 4.73 -1.76 9.80
C ARG A 178 5.61 -2.11 11.00
N ARG A 179 6.88 -2.46 10.75
CA ARG A 179 7.85 -2.72 11.84
C ARG A 179 8.12 -1.46 12.66
N LEU A 180 8.30 -0.32 12.00
CA LEU A 180 8.51 0.98 12.67
C LEU A 180 7.29 1.35 13.52
N SER A 181 6.09 1.32 12.95
CA SER A 181 4.83 1.59 13.63
C SER A 181 4.64 0.69 14.86
N SER A 182 4.88 -0.61 14.71
CA SER A 182 4.73 -1.57 15.82
C SER A 182 5.73 -1.34 16.95
N ARG A 183 6.99 -0.99 16.66
CA ARG A 183 8.00 -0.72 17.70
C ARG A 183 7.68 0.58 18.43
N PHE A 184 7.39 1.65 17.68
CA PHE A 184 6.99 2.93 18.24
C PHE A 184 5.79 2.77 19.19
N LYS A 185 4.73 2.08 18.74
CA LYS A 185 3.54 1.79 19.54
C LYS A 185 3.85 1.02 20.82
N LYS A 186 4.77 0.04 20.77
CA LYS A 186 5.17 -0.73 21.97
C LYS A 186 5.87 0.14 23.02
N VAL A 187 6.78 1.02 22.59
CA VAL A 187 7.55 1.90 23.49
C VAL A 187 6.65 2.98 24.09
N VAL A 188 5.82 3.64 23.28
CA VAL A 188 4.92 4.69 23.76
C VAL A 188 3.92 4.12 24.78
N ILE A 189 3.28 2.98 24.48
CA ILE A 189 2.30 2.37 25.40
C ILE A 189 2.96 1.93 26.72
N SER A 190 4.19 1.40 26.68
CA SER A 190 4.86 0.95 27.91
C SER A 190 5.24 2.11 28.83
N LYS A 191 5.48 3.30 28.28
CA LYS A 191 5.82 4.52 29.03
C LYS A 191 4.59 5.27 29.52
N ILE A 192 3.50 5.33 28.75
CA ILE A 192 2.22 5.94 29.20
C ILE A 192 1.58 5.15 30.35
N LYS A 193 1.81 3.82 30.42
CA LYS A 193 1.28 2.96 31.48
C LYS A 193 2.09 2.99 32.79
N LYS A 194 3.28 3.59 32.78
CA LYS A 194 4.12 3.78 33.97
C LYS A 194 3.85 5.15 34.56
#